data_AF-A0A5P9HMF5-F1
#
_entry.id   AF-A0A5P9HMF5-F1
#
_cell.length_a   1.000
_cell.length_b   1.000
_cell.length_c   1.000
_cell.angle_alpha   90.00
_cell.angle_beta   90.00
_cell.angle_gamma   90.00
#
_symmetry.space_group_name_H-M   'P 1'
#
loop_
_entity.id
_entity.type
_entity.pdbx_description
1 polymer ?
#
loop_
_entity_poly.entity_id
_entity_poly.type
_entity_poly.pdbx_seq_one_letter_code
_entity_poly.pdbx_strand_id
1 'polypeptide(L)'
;MSRETWKRIFSTIPDEELVELVGVWSLQVRGFRQINQDNIQKARAMVVTEALKPRNLTMIKAFYRISDEDIEDRSEPDEEITLEFLLENYREKEMELHYILGRLYASEDEKFHRLAAEFEQHLLQENKVKELASLIEEKNDDDEQLQENSEWEKKFEKSEAKNKDLRARIGEWEAKYSQFKHQAKEEKQGLLAEKQKLQQELGTERNQHKETIEKNERTYTENEKLKEELAKLQAEINHLNALLLKKAQEVPDRAEETNVQAGKLQVALVGDPKNKVTENSDEYTFRILEWMEAQQALEAEELGECDEIWMMTYLVPPQTRRKIKRGVTKQIREFHDFQAMKQYIERG
;
A
#
# COMPACT_ATOMS: atom_id res chain seq x y z
N MET A 1 49.47 -39.44 32.09
CA MET A 1 48.56 -38.43 32.68
C MET A 1 47.42 -38.09 31.74
N SER A 2 46.18 -38.04 32.25
CA SER A 2 44.98 -37.82 31.43
C SER A 2 44.80 -36.33 31.08
N ARG A 3 44.19 -36.08 29.92
CA ARG A 3 43.78 -34.74 29.48
C ARG A 3 42.75 -34.10 30.43
N GLU A 4 41.98 -34.95 31.13
CA GLU A 4 40.95 -34.54 32.08
C GLU A 4 41.53 -33.92 33.36
N THR A 5 42.68 -34.42 33.85
CA THR A 5 43.36 -33.81 35.00
C THR A 5 43.80 -32.38 34.69
N TRP A 6 44.42 -32.14 33.54
CA TRP A 6 44.82 -30.78 33.14
C TRP A 6 43.64 -29.86 32.89
N LYS A 7 42.51 -30.39 32.41
CA LYS A 7 41.26 -29.62 32.30
C LYS A 7 40.78 -29.16 33.69
N ARG A 8 40.88 -30.01 34.72
CA ARG A 8 40.54 -29.66 36.11
C ARG A 8 41.47 -28.58 36.65
N ILE A 9 42.78 -28.71 36.47
CA ILE A 9 43.75 -27.68 36.90
C ILE A 9 43.45 -26.32 36.24
N PHE A 10 43.19 -26.29 34.93
CA PHE A 10 42.86 -25.01 34.28
C PHE A 10 41.53 -24.42 34.74
N SER A 11 40.59 -25.23 35.24
CA SER A 11 39.36 -24.73 35.83
C SER A 11 39.59 -24.08 37.20
N THR A 12 40.73 -24.35 37.85
CA THR A 12 41.10 -23.73 39.13
C THR A 12 41.88 -22.42 38.99
N ILE A 13 42.00 -21.87 37.79
CA ILE A 13 42.70 -20.59 37.55
C ILE A 13 41.66 -19.45 37.57
N PRO A 14 41.80 -18.41 38.40
CA PRO A 14 40.96 -17.22 38.35
C PRO A 14 40.99 -16.54 36.97
N ASP A 15 39.94 -15.82 36.61
CA ASP A 15 39.86 -15.18 35.28
C ASP A 15 40.95 -14.12 35.07
N GLU A 16 41.28 -13.35 36.11
CA GLU A 16 42.34 -12.33 36.07
C GLU A 16 43.69 -12.95 35.75
N GLU A 17 44.05 -14.01 36.48
CA GLU A 17 45.31 -14.70 36.31
C GLU A 17 45.37 -15.48 34.99
N LEU A 18 44.25 -16.07 34.56
CA LEU A 18 44.16 -16.79 33.30
C LEU A 18 44.47 -15.87 32.11
N VAL A 19 44.13 -14.58 32.17
CA VAL A 19 44.50 -13.59 31.16
C VAL A 19 46.01 -13.41 31.09
N GLU A 20 46.68 -13.31 32.26
CA GLU A 20 48.13 -13.17 32.34
C GLU A 20 48.84 -14.42 31.81
N LEU A 21 48.41 -15.60 32.25
CA LEU A 21 48.96 -16.89 31.84
C LEU A 21 48.76 -17.14 30.34
N VAL A 22 47.65 -16.71 29.74
CA VAL A 22 47.47 -16.77 28.27
C VAL A 22 48.55 -15.98 27.54
N GLY A 23 48.95 -14.83 28.08
CA GLY A 23 50.07 -14.03 27.57
C GLY A 23 51.41 -14.75 27.71
N VAL A 24 51.70 -15.27 28.90
CA VAL A 24 52.94 -16.02 29.20
C VAL A 24 53.07 -17.26 28.31
N TRP A 25 52.00 -18.03 28.16
CA TRP A 25 51.97 -19.24 27.32
C TRP A 25 51.84 -18.92 25.82
N SER A 26 51.70 -17.64 25.45
CA SER A 26 51.54 -17.19 24.07
C SER A 26 50.43 -17.93 23.31
N LEU A 27 49.28 -18.17 23.96
CA LEU A 27 48.18 -18.93 23.37
C LEU A 27 47.38 -18.06 22.38
N GLN A 28 47.23 -18.56 21.14
CA GLN A 28 46.39 -17.93 20.12
C GLN A 28 45.00 -18.57 20.07
N VAL A 29 44.01 -17.88 20.63
CA VAL A 29 42.62 -18.36 20.66
C VAL A 29 41.85 -17.88 19.44
N ARG A 30 41.38 -18.81 18.60
CA ARG A 30 40.63 -18.48 17.37
C ARG A 30 39.37 -17.67 17.71
N GLY A 31 39.20 -16.54 17.04
CA GLY A 31 38.04 -15.64 17.21
C GLY A 31 38.31 -14.45 18.12
N PHE A 32 39.44 -14.44 18.83
CA PHE A 32 39.89 -13.32 19.65
C PHE A 32 41.21 -12.77 19.11
N ARG A 33 41.33 -11.44 19.03
CA ARG A 33 42.61 -10.80 18.69
C ARG A 33 43.57 -10.82 19.88
N GLN A 34 43.04 -10.62 21.08
CA GLN A 34 43.72 -10.69 22.36
C GLN A 34 42.72 -11.12 23.42
N ILE A 35 43.17 -11.92 24.38
CA ILE A 35 42.37 -12.26 25.57
C ILE A 35 42.62 -11.17 26.62
N ASN A 36 41.54 -10.62 27.17
CA ASN A 36 41.57 -9.56 28.18
C ASN A 36 40.45 -9.78 29.21
N GLN A 37 40.43 -8.99 30.28
CA GLN A 37 39.43 -9.11 31.35
C GLN A 37 37.98 -8.98 30.83
N ASP A 38 37.75 -8.16 29.79
CA ASP A 38 36.39 -7.98 29.24
C ASP A 38 35.85 -9.21 28.50
N ASN A 39 36.73 -10.08 28.00
CA ASN A 39 36.36 -11.20 27.13
C ASN A 39 36.69 -12.59 27.68
N ILE A 40 37.47 -12.67 28.76
CA ILE A 40 37.94 -13.94 29.32
C ILE A 40 36.80 -14.86 29.72
N GLN A 41 35.73 -14.36 30.33
CA GLN A 41 34.57 -15.18 30.73
C GLN A 41 33.96 -15.97 29.55
N LYS A 42 33.86 -15.32 28.38
CA LYS A 42 33.34 -15.96 27.15
C LYS A 42 34.40 -16.81 26.46
N ALA A 43 35.67 -16.45 26.60
CA ALA A 43 36.79 -17.12 25.97
C ALA A 43 37.33 -18.30 26.78
N ARG A 44 37.02 -18.43 28.08
CA ARG A 44 37.60 -19.41 29.02
C ARG A 44 37.57 -20.83 28.49
N ALA A 45 36.40 -21.29 28.01
CA ALA A 45 36.28 -22.63 27.42
C ALA A 45 37.17 -22.84 26.19
N MET A 46 37.34 -21.79 25.37
CA MET A 46 38.18 -21.81 24.17
C MET A 46 39.66 -21.76 24.53
N VAL A 47 40.04 -20.95 25.53
CA VAL A 47 41.39 -20.88 26.12
C VAL A 47 41.80 -22.25 26.66
N VAL A 48 40.97 -22.86 27.49
CA VAL A 48 41.23 -24.20 28.07
C VAL A 48 41.36 -25.25 26.96
N THR A 49 40.52 -25.19 25.94
CA THR A 49 40.60 -26.11 24.79
C THR A 49 41.92 -25.94 24.03
N GLU A 50 42.38 -24.71 23.86
CA GLU A 50 43.63 -24.37 23.19
C GLU A 50 44.85 -24.81 24.02
N ALA A 51 44.82 -24.59 25.34
CA ALA A 51 45.85 -25.01 26.29
C ALA A 51 46.02 -26.54 26.32
N LEU A 52 44.93 -27.30 26.15
CA LEU A 52 44.94 -28.77 26.12
C LEU A 52 45.47 -29.37 24.80
N LYS A 53 45.82 -28.56 23.80
CA LYS A 53 46.45 -29.09 22.57
C LYS A 53 47.85 -29.64 22.89
N PRO A 54 48.28 -30.77 22.31
CA PRO A 54 49.53 -31.42 22.67
C PRO A 54 50.76 -30.50 22.68
N ARG A 55 50.89 -29.63 21.67
CA ARG A 55 52.00 -28.66 21.57
C ARG A 55 52.00 -27.67 22.73
N ASN A 56 50.85 -27.08 23.04
CA ASN A 56 50.71 -26.06 24.07
C ASN A 56 50.83 -26.69 25.45
N LEU A 57 50.23 -27.86 25.66
CA LEU A 57 50.30 -28.57 26.92
C LEU A 57 51.74 -28.97 27.29
N THR A 58 52.58 -29.33 26.32
CA THR A 58 54.01 -29.58 26.58
C THR A 58 54.73 -28.32 27.06
N MET A 59 54.46 -27.17 26.45
CA MET A 59 55.03 -25.88 26.86
C MET A 59 54.54 -25.46 28.25
N ILE A 60 53.24 -25.61 28.52
CA ILE A 60 52.64 -25.28 29.82
C ILE A 60 53.20 -26.19 30.92
N LYS A 61 53.38 -27.49 30.64
CA LYS A 61 54.06 -28.39 31.58
C LYS A 61 55.51 -27.96 31.84
N ALA A 62 56.23 -27.51 30.82
CA ALA A 62 57.57 -26.98 31.00
C ALA A 62 57.57 -25.71 31.86
N PHE A 63 56.57 -24.83 31.70
CA PHE A 63 56.40 -23.65 32.56
C PHE A 63 56.32 -24.03 34.05
N TYR A 64 55.46 -24.98 34.42
CA TYR A 64 55.35 -25.45 35.81
C TYR A 64 56.55 -26.28 36.30
N ARG A 65 57.44 -26.71 35.39
CA ARG A 65 58.72 -27.38 35.74
C ARG A 65 59.88 -26.40 35.89
N ILE A 66 59.87 -25.29 35.17
CA ILE A 66 60.97 -24.29 35.19
C ILE A 66 60.82 -23.35 36.37
N SER A 67 59.59 -23.07 36.82
CA SER A 67 59.32 -22.36 38.07
C SER A 67 59.86 -23.07 39.33
N ASP A 68 60.45 -24.25 39.18
CA ASP A 68 61.12 -25.02 40.23
C ASP A 68 62.59 -24.58 40.43
N GLU A 69 63.27 -24.09 39.38
CA GLU A 69 64.69 -23.68 39.47
C GLU A 69 64.90 -22.34 40.19
N ASP A 70 63.92 -21.43 40.16
CA ASP A 70 64.00 -20.13 40.87
C ASP A 70 63.71 -20.25 42.39
N ILE A 71 63.32 -21.44 42.88
CA ILE A 71 63.08 -21.72 44.31
C ILE A 71 64.31 -22.34 44.98
N GLU A 72 65.34 -22.77 44.23
CA GLU A 72 66.60 -23.25 44.81
C GLU A 72 67.34 -22.19 45.64
N ASP A 73 66.97 -20.90 45.55
CA ASP A 73 67.51 -19.82 46.39
C ASP A 73 66.79 -19.69 47.76
N ARG A 74 65.76 -20.51 48.03
CA ARG A 74 65.08 -20.60 49.34
C ARG A 74 65.30 -21.98 49.98
N SER A 75 66.45 -22.09 50.65
CA SER A 75 66.65 -22.90 51.87
C SER A 75 66.44 -24.43 51.82
N GLU A 76 67.58 -25.12 51.87
CA GLU A 76 67.83 -26.52 52.32
C GLU A 76 67.36 -27.70 51.43
N PRO A 77 68.24 -28.68 51.16
CA PRO A 77 68.12 -29.55 49.98
C PRO A 77 67.27 -30.82 50.16
N ASP A 78 66.57 -31.01 51.28
CA ASP A 78 66.02 -32.33 51.66
C ASP A 78 64.65 -32.30 52.37
N GLU A 79 63.90 -31.19 52.36
CA GLU A 79 62.51 -31.23 52.87
C GLU A 79 61.59 -31.90 51.83
N GLU A 80 61.28 -33.18 52.06
CA GLU A 80 60.30 -33.93 51.28
C GLU A 80 58.97 -33.14 51.24
N ILE A 81 58.48 -32.80 50.04
CA ILE A 81 57.21 -32.07 49.89
C ILE A 81 56.09 -32.92 50.52
N THR A 82 55.57 -32.49 51.66
CA THR A 82 54.51 -33.18 52.41
C THR A 82 53.13 -32.57 52.13
N LEU A 83 52.08 -33.30 52.47
CA LEU A 83 50.69 -32.83 52.32
C LEU A 83 50.41 -31.61 53.20
N GLU A 84 50.93 -31.62 54.44
CA GLU A 84 50.78 -30.53 55.39
C GLU A 84 51.39 -29.23 54.85
N PHE A 85 52.60 -29.31 54.28
CA PHE A 85 53.27 -28.16 53.65
C PHE A 85 52.43 -27.56 52.52
N LEU A 86 51.84 -28.39 51.65
CA LEU A 86 50.98 -27.91 50.55
C LEU A 86 49.70 -27.23 51.06
N LEU A 87 49.10 -27.76 52.12
CA LEU A 87 47.90 -27.19 52.73
C LEU A 87 48.18 -25.85 53.41
N GLU A 88 49.31 -25.72 54.09
CA GLU A 88 49.74 -24.47 54.73
C GLU A 88 49.96 -23.36 53.69
N ASN A 89 50.76 -23.64 52.66
CA ASN A 89 51.01 -22.68 51.57
C ASN A 89 49.73 -22.24 50.85
N TYR A 90 48.77 -23.14 50.66
CA TYR A 90 47.48 -22.81 50.07
C TYR A 90 46.62 -21.93 50.99
N ARG A 91 46.54 -22.26 52.29
CA ARG A 91 45.74 -21.52 53.28
C ARG A 91 46.30 -20.12 53.52
N GLU A 92 47.62 -19.98 53.56
CA GLU A 92 48.31 -18.70 53.71
C GLU A 92 48.34 -17.88 52.42
N LYS A 93 47.85 -18.45 51.30
CA LYS A 93 47.80 -17.83 49.96
C LYS A 93 49.19 -17.45 49.44
N GLU A 94 50.21 -18.20 49.87
CA GLU A 94 51.57 -18.04 49.35
C GLU A 94 51.71 -18.66 47.96
N MET A 95 50.93 -19.71 47.67
CA MET A 95 50.85 -20.33 46.35
C MET A 95 49.41 -20.53 45.91
N GLU A 96 49.13 -20.21 44.65
CA GLU A 96 47.82 -20.48 44.07
C GLU A 96 47.60 -21.97 43.78
N LEU A 97 46.34 -22.40 43.82
CA LEU A 97 45.94 -23.80 43.67
C LEU A 97 46.46 -24.42 42.37
N HIS A 98 46.41 -23.67 41.28
CA HIS A 98 46.81 -24.16 39.97
C HIS A 98 48.35 -24.30 39.85
N TYR A 99 49.15 -23.52 40.60
CA TYR A 99 50.61 -23.69 40.67
C TYR A 99 50.97 -24.96 41.44
N ILE A 100 50.32 -25.20 42.59
CA ILE A 100 50.54 -26.40 43.40
C ILE A 100 50.21 -27.65 42.59
N LEU A 101 48.99 -27.72 42.04
CA LEU A 101 48.55 -28.89 41.25
C LEU A 101 49.30 -28.99 39.91
N GLY A 102 49.59 -27.86 39.27
CA GLY A 102 50.34 -27.78 38.02
C GLY A 102 51.75 -28.34 38.17
N ARG A 103 52.46 -27.97 39.24
CA ARG A 103 53.80 -28.48 39.57
C ARG A 103 53.79 -29.98 39.80
N LEU A 104 52.95 -30.45 40.71
CA LEU A 104 52.90 -31.87 41.09
C LEU A 104 52.53 -32.77 39.90
N TYR A 105 51.55 -32.36 39.08
CA TYR A 105 51.13 -33.14 37.91
C TYR A 105 52.00 -32.94 36.67
N ALA A 106 52.87 -31.93 36.64
CA ALA A 106 53.90 -31.78 35.60
C ALA A 106 55.11 -32.67 35.87
N SER A 107 55.36 -33.09 37.12
CA SER A 107 56.44 -34.01 37.48
C SER A 107 56.31 -35.38 36.80
N GLU A 108 57.43 -36.08 36.64
CA GLU A 108 57.50 -37.44 36.09
C GLU A 108 57.43 -38.52 37.17
N ASP A 109 57.62 -38.14 38.45
CA ASP A 109 57.53 -39.07 39.58
C ASP A 109 56.07 -39.29 40.00
N GLU A 110 55.68 -40.56 40.06
CA GLU A 110 54.36 -41.02 40.46
C GLU A 110 54.02 -40.64 41.91
N LYS A 111 55.03 -40.46 42.78
CA LYS A 111 54.84 -39.99 44.16
C LYS A 111 54.14 -38.62 44.20
N PHE A 112 54.56 -37.67 43.37
CA PHE A 112 53.93 -36.35 43.31
C PHE A 112 52.51 -36.40 42.73
N HIS A 113 52.21 -37.35 41.85
CA HIS A 113 50.84 -37.52 41.33
C HIS A 113 49.90 -38.05 42.41
N ARG A 114 50.39 -38.93 43.29
CA ARG A 114 49.63 -39.41 44.46
C ARG A 114 49.42 -38.28 45.47
N LEU A 115 50.48 -37.53 45.79
CA LEU A 115 50.41 -36.38 46.68
C LEU A 115 49.41 -35.32 46.18
N ALA A 116 49.40 -35.04 44.86
CA ALA A 116 48.42 -34.12 44.27
C ALA A 116 46.98 -34.62 44.39
N ALA A 117 46.75 -35.93 44.24
CA ALA A 117 45.42 -36.51 44.40
C ALA A 117 44.95 -36.48 45.87
N GLU A 118 45.85 -36.73 46.81
CA GLU A 118 45.57 -36.61 48.26
C GLU A 118 45.26 -35.17 48.65
N PHE A 119 46.03 -34.21 48.12
CA PHE A 119 45.79 -32.78 48.30
C PHE A 119 44.45 -32.32 47.72
N GLU A 120 44.12 -32.71 46.48
CA GLU A 120 42.80 -32.44 45.86
C GLU A 120 41.67 -33.00 46.73
N GLN A 121 41.79 -34.25 47.18
CA GLN A 121 40.77 -34.90 48.00
C GLN A 121 40.59 -34.20 49.35
N HIS A 122 41.67 -33.77 50.00
CA HIS A 122 41.61 -33.03 51.26
C HIS A 122 40.87 -31.70 51.08
N LEU A 123 41.20 -30.93 50.05
CA LEU A 123 40.53 -29.65 49.77
C LEU A 123 39.03 -29.80 49.49
N LEU A 124 38.64 -30.84 48.75
CA LEU A 124 37.23 -31.11 48.47
C LEU A 124 36.46 -31.51 49.74
N GLN A 125 37.08 -32.29 50.62
CA GLN A 125 36.49 -32.72 51.89
C GLN A 125 36.36 -31.56 52.88
N GLU A 126 37.41 -30.75 53.02
CA GLU A 126 37.47 -29.62 53.95
C GLU A 126 36.42 -28.56 53.60
N ASN A 127 36.31 -28.22 52.30
CA ASN A 127 35.39 -27.19 51.83
C ASN A 127 33.99 -27.73 51.48
N LYS A 128 33.76 -29.05 51.60
CA LYS A 128 32.50 -29.74 51.25
C LYS A 128 32.03 -29.49 49.81
N VAL A 129 32.98 -29.34 48.90
CA VAL A 129 32.72 -29.08 47.48
C VAL A 129 32.96 -30.36 46.67
N LYS A 130 32.21 -30.56 45.58
CA LYS A 130 32.37 -31.72 44.69
C LYS A 130 33.45 -31.53 43.63
N GLU A 131 33.79 -30.29 43.30
CA GLU A 131 34.72 -29.94 42.22
C GLU A 131 35.61 -28.77 42.65
N LEU A 132 36.89 -28.78 42.25
CA LEU A 132 37.85 -27.74 42.62
C LEU A 132 37.50 -26.33 42.07
N ALA A 133 36.72 -26.27 40.99
CA ALA A 133 36.34 -25.01 40.35
C ALA A 133 35.49 -24.10 41.27
N SER A 134 34.69 -24.67 42.17
CA SER A 134 33.83 -23.87 43.06
C SER A 134 34.58 -23.23 44.24
N LEU A 135 35.89 -23.48 44.39
CA LEU A 135 36.73 -22.83 45.40
C LEU A 135 37.11 -21.38 45.04
N ILE A 136 36.79 -20.92 43.82
CA ILE A 136 37.17 -19.60 43.29
C ILE A 136 36.04 -18.58 43.47
N GLU A 137 34.80 -19.03 43.69
CA GLU A 137 33.60 -18.19 43.69
C GLU A 137 33.39 -17.38 44.99
N GLU A 138 34.18 -17.60 46.04
CA GLU A 138 33.90 -17.09 47.40
C GLU A 138 34.26 -15.61 47.70
N LYS A 139 34.71 -14.79 46.74
CA LYS A 139 35.22 -13.43 47.06
C LYS A 139 34.47 -12.22 46.47
N ASN A 140 33.46 -12.40 45.63
CA ASN A 140 32.79 -11.27 44.96
C ASN A 140 31.30 -11.10 45.31
N ASP A 141 30.70 -12.03 46.05
CA ASP A 141 29.24 -12.15 46.06
C ASP A 141 28.48 -10.99 46.72
N ASP A 142 29.00 -10.31 47.74
CA ASP A 142 28.15 -9.36 48.50
C ASP A 142 28.02 -7.96 47.86
N ASP A 143 29.03 -7.45 47.15
CA ASP A 143 28.97 -6.13 46.49
C ASP A 143 28.61 -6.24 44.98
N GLU A 144 28.99 -7.33 44.29
CA GLU A 144 28.54 -7.58 42.92
C GLU A 144 27.06 -7.96 42.88
N GLN A 145 26.52 -8.76 43.81
CA GLN A 145 25.08 -9.11 43.80
C GLN A 145 24.16 -7.88 43.96
N LEU A 146 24.58 -6.85 44.70
CA LEU A 146 23.80 -5.60 44.82
C LEU A 146 23.80 -4.78 43.52
N GLN A 147 24.93 -4.71 42.80
CA GLN A 147 25.00 -4.06 41.49
C GLN A 147 24.31 -4.88 40.40
N GLU A 148 24.49 -6.20 40.39
CA GLU A 148 23.85 -7.12 39.45
C GLU A 148 22.33 -7.09 39.64
N ASN A 149 21.83 -7.10 40.87
CA ASN A 149 20.39 -6.97 41.14
C ASN A 149 19.82 -5.65 40.62
N SER A 150 20.51 -4.52 40.77
CA SER A 150 20.08 -3.23 40.20
C SER A 150 20.10 -3.22 38.68
N GLU A 151 21.08 -3.89 38.04
CA GLU A 151 21.08 -4.06 36.59
C GLU A 151 19.97 -4.99 36.09
N TRP A 152 19.71 -6.07 36.82
CA TRP A 152 18.64 -7.02 36.52
C TRP A 152 17.26 -6.38 36.69
N GLU A 153 17.05 -5.56 37.72
CA GLU A 153 15.84 -4.74 37.87
C GLU A 153 15.66 -3.78 36.69
N LYS A 154 16.70 -3.04 36.30
CA LYS A 154 16.64 -2.15 35.13
C LYS A 154 16.38 -2.92 33.82
N LYS A 155 16.97 -4.11 33.65
CA LYS A 155 16.73 -4.97 32.47
C LYS A 155 15.31 -5.52 32.49
N PHE A 156 14.79 -5.87 33.67
CA PHE A 156 13.44 -6.35 33.88
C PHE A 156 12.41 -5.26 33.58
N GLU A 157 12.56 -4.05 34.13
CA GLU A 157 11.70 -2.90 33.84
C GLU A 157 11.71 -2.55 32.34
N LYS A 158 12.88 -2.56 31.69
CA LYS A 158 12.98 -2.36 30.23
C LYS A 158 12.26 -3.46 29.46
N SER A 159 12.35 -4.70 29.91
CA SER A 159 11.65 -5.84 29.30
C SER A 159 10.14 -5.72 29.49
N GLU A 160 9.68 -5.35 30.68
CA GLU A 160 8.28 -5.15 31.01
C GLU A 160 7.68 -3.98 30.21
N ALA A 161 8.40 -2.86 30.12
CA ALA A 161 8.01 -1.71 29.30
C ALA A 161 7.89 -2.09 27.82
N LYS A 162 8.86 -2.86 27.29
CA LYS A 162 8.79 -3.40 25.92
C LYS A 162 7.61 -4.35 25.74
N ASN A 163 7.34 -5.20 26.72
CA ASN A 163 6.22 -6.15 26.66
C ASN A 163 4.88 -5.41 26.68
N LYS A 164 4.77 -4.34 27.47
CA LYS A 164 3.62 -3.44 27.50
C LYS A 164 3.43 -2.72 26.16
N ASP A 165 4.50 -2.19 25.56
CA ASP A 165 4.43 -1.56 24.23
C ASP A 165 4.03 -2.57 23.14
N LEU A 166 4.60 -3.78 23.18
CA LEU A 166 4.23 -4.85 22.25
C LEU A 166 2.77 -5.26 22.39
N ARG A 167 2.25 -5.39 23.62
CA ARG A 167 0.82 -5.67 23.86
C ARG A 167 -0.08 -4.54 23.35
N ALA A 168 0.32 -3.28 23.54
CA ALA A 168 -0.41 -2.14 23.00
C ALA A 168 -0.45 -2.18 21.46
N ARG A 169 0.69 -2.43 20.81
CA ARG A 169 0.78 -2.59 19.35
C ARG A 169 -0.06 -3.75 18.85
N ILE A 170 -0.05 -4.89 19.54
CA ILE A 170 -0.91 -6.03 19.18
C ILE A 170 -2.37 -5.60 19.21
N GLY A 171 -2.81 -4.91 20.27
CA GLY A 171 -4.18 -4.38 20.36
C GLY A 171 -4.53 -3.39 19.24
N GLU A 172 -3.61 -2.48 18.88
CA GLU A 172 -3.80 -1.57 17.75
C GLU A 172 -3.94 -2.32 16.42
N TRP A 173 -3.11 -3.34 16.19
CA TRP A 173 -3.16 -4.15 14.98
C TRP A 173 -4.43 -5.00 14.90
N GLU A 174 -4.89 -5.55 16.02
CA GLU A 174 -6.16 -6.27 16.12
C GLU A 174 -7.35 -5.34 15.81
N ALA A 175 -7.34 -4.12 16.35
CA ALA A 175 -8.36 -3.11 16.06
C ALA A 175 -8.36 -2.72 14.57
N LYS A 176 -7.18 -2.43 13.99
CA LYS A 176 -7.05 -2.13 12.55
C LYS A 176 -7.50 -3.29 11.68
N TYR A 177 -7.14 -4.52 12.04
CA TYR A 177 -7.56 -5.71 11.32
C TYR A 177 -9.08 -5.88 11.36
N SER A 178 -9.70 -5.70 12.52
CA SER A 178 -11.16 -5.75 12.67
C SER A 178 -11.84 -4.67 11.81
N GLN A 179 -11.31 -3.45 11.81
CA GLN A 179 -11.80 -2.36 10.98
C GLN A 179 -11.70 -2.67 9.48
N PHE A 180 -10.53 -3.10 9.00
CA PHE A 180 -10.35 -3.44 7.58
C PHE A 180 -11.23 -4.63 7.17
N LYS A 181 -11.42 -5.61 8.05
CA LYS A 181 -12.34 -6.73 7.80
C LYS A 181 -13.78 -6.26 7.65
N HIS A 182 -14.21 -5.28 8.46
CA HIS A 182 -15.54 -4.70 8.34
C HIS A 182 -15.70 -3.91 7.05
N GLN A 183 -14.73 -3.04 6.71
CA GLN A 183 -14.72 -2.25 5.48
C GLN A 183 -14.76 -3.13 4.24
N ALA A 184 -13.91 -4.17 4.18
CA ALA A 184 -13.91 -5.11 3.06
C ALA A 184 -15.25 -5.85 2.90
N LYS A 185 -15.95 -6.13 4.02
CA LYS A 185 -17.28 -6.75 3.98
C LYS A 185 -18.33 -5.79 3.43
N GLU A 186 -18.30 -4.52 3.85
CA GLU A 186 -19.20 -3.47 3.36
C GLU A 186 -18.96 -3.17 1.88
N GLU A 187 -17.71 -3.00 1.47
CA GLU A 187 -17.33 -2.78 0.07
C GLU A 187 -17.79 -3.96 -0.81
N LYS A 188 -17.57 -5.20 -0.35
CA LYS A 188 -18.04 -6.39 -1.07
C LYS A 188 -19.57 -6.41 -1.22
N GLN A 189 -20.31 -6.03 -0.18
CA GLN A 189 -21.76 -5.94 -0.24
C GLN A 189 -22.23 -4.81 -1.18
N GLY A 190 -21.56 -3.65 -1.15
CA GLY A 190 -21.80 -2.53 -2.05
C GLY A 190 -21.59 -2.93 -3.51
N LEU A 191 -20.45 -3.54 -3.84
CA LEU A 191 -20.15 -4.03 -5.19
C LEU A 191 -21.12 -5.09 -5.68
N LEU A 192 -21.60 -5.97 -4.80
CA LEU A 192 -22.62 -6.96 -5.14
C LEU A 192 -23.97 -6.31 -5.47
N ALA A 193 -24.38 -5.31 -4.68
CA ALA A 193 -25.60 -4.56 -4.94
C ALA A 193 -25.51 -3.76 -6.25
N GLU A 194 -24.37 -3.09 -6.50
CA GLU A 194 -24.12 -2.35 -7.73
C GLU A 194 -24.10 -3.28 -8.95
N LYS A 195 -23.44 -4.44 -8.85
CA LYS A 195 -23.46 -5.46 -9.90
C LYS A 195 -24.88 -5.92 -10.23
N GLN A 196 -25.71 -6.18 -9.22
CA GLN A 196 -27.11 -6.58 -9.42
C GLN A 196 -27.91 -5.46 -10.09
N LYS A 197 -27.72 -4.21 -9.67
CA LYS A 197 -28.37 -3.04 -10.27
C LYS A 197 -27.99 -2.89 -11.75
N LEU A 198 -26.70 -2.91 -12.07
CA LEU A 198 -26.20 -2.84 -13.45
C LEU A 198 -26.70 -4.00 -14.31
N GLN A 199 -26.85 -5.19 -13.73
CA GLN A 199 -27.40 -6.34 -14.45
C GLN A 199 -28.90 -6.16 -14.76
N GLN A 200 -29.67 -5.54 -13.86
CA GLN A 200 -31.06 -5.18 -14.11
C GLN A 200 -31.16 -4.08 -15.19
N GLU A 201 -30.35 -3.03 -15.09
CA GLU A 201 -30.29 -1.93 -16.07
C GLU A 201 -29.91 -2.45 -17.46
N LEU A 202 -28.92 -3.33 -17.55
CA LEU A 202 -28.56 -3.99 -18.82
C LEU A 202 -29.73 -4.81 -19.39
N GLY A 203 -30.52 -5.45 -18.53
CA GLY A 203 -31.72 -6.17 -18.93
C GLY A 203 -32.81 -5.26 -19.48
N THR A 204 -33.05 -4.12 -18.83
CA THR A 204 -34.04 -3.13 -19.30
C THR A 204 -33.61 -2.49 -20.61
N GLU A 205 -32.34 -2.10 -20.74
CA GLU A 205 -31.79 -1.53 -21.98
C GLU A 205 -31.88 -2.50 -23.16
N ARG A 206 -31.58 -3.79 -22.93
CA ARG A 206 -31.75 -4.83 -23.96
C ARG A 206 -33.20 -4.96 -24.41
N ASN A 207 -34.15 -4.91 -23.48
CA ASN A 207 -35.57 -4.99 -23.81
C ASN A 207 -36.03 -3.75 -24.60
N GLN A 208 -35.65 -2.54 -24.15
CA GLN A 208 -35.95 -1.30 -24.86
C GLN A 208 -35.33 -1.27 -26.27
N HIS A 209 -34.09 -1.75 -26.41
CA HIS A 209 -33.43 -1.86 -27.70
C HIS A 209 -34.19 -2.82 -28.62
N LYS A 210 -34.61 -3.98 -28.11
CA LYS A 210 -35.42 -4.95 -28.87
C LYS A 210 -36.76 -4.36 -29.30
N GLU A 211 -37.48 -3.69 -28.40
CA GLU A 211 -38.73 -3.01 -28.73
C GLU A 211 -38.54 -1.92 -29.80
N THR A 212 -37.43 -1.19 -29.74
CA THR A 212 -37.10 -0.15 -30.72
C THR A 212 -36.82 -0.75 -32.09
N ILE A 213 -36.07 -1.87 -32.15
CA ILE A 213 -35.85 -2.61 -33.40
C ILE A 213 -37.19 -3.08 -33.98
N GLU A 214 -38.04 -3.73 -33.18
CA GLU A 214 -39.34 -4.22 -33.65
C GLU A 214 -40.24 -3.08 -34.14
N LYS A 215 -40.25 -1.92 -33.47
CA LYS A 215 -40.98 -0.73 -33.93
C LYS A 215 -40.42 -0.20 -35.24
N ASN A 216 -39.10 -0.10 -35.36
CA ASN A 216 -38.45 0.36 -36.59
C ASN A 216 -38.75 -0.57 -37.77
N GLU A 217 -38.75 -1.89 -37.56
CA GLU A 217 -39.13 -2.86 -38.60
C GLU A 217 -40.58 -2.66 -39.04
N ARG A 218 -41.52 -2.49 -38.10
CA ARG A 218 -42.92 -2.20 -38.44
C ARG A 218 -43.06 -0.90 -39.23
N THR A 219 -42.46 0.18 -38.76
CA THR A 219 -42.48 1.47 -39.46
C THR A 219 -41.81 1.40 -40.83
N TYR A 220 -40.77 0.58 -41.01
CA TYR A 220 -40.15 0.33 -42.31
C TYR A 220 -41.14 -0.36 -43.25
N THR A 221 -41.83 -1.41 -42.79
CA THR A 221 -42.83 -2.13 -43.61
C THR A 221 -44.03 -1.26 -43.97
N GLU A 222 -44.48 -0.39 -43.07
CA GLU A 222 -45.56 0.57 -43.34
C GLU A 222 -45.13 1.62 -44.36
N ASN A 223 -43.91 2.15 -44.24
CA ASN A 223 -43.36 3.08 -45.23
C ASN A 223 -43.24 2.44 -46.62
N GLU A 224 -42.83 1.18 -46.72
CA GLU A 224 -42.80 0.47 -48.01
C GLU A 224 -44.19 0.34 -48.62
N LYS A 225 -45.22 -0.03 -47.83
CA LYS A 225 -46.62 -0.05 -48.31
C LYS A 225 -47.10 1.31 -48.78
N LEU A 226 -46.82 2.37 -48.02
CA LEU A 226 -47.18 3.74 -48.39
C LEU A 226 -46.49 4.19 -49.68
N LYS A 227 -45.23 3.81 -49.91
CA LYS A 227 -44.54 4.07 -51.18
C LYS A 227 -45.21 3.34 -52.34
N GLU A 228 -45.59 2.07 -52.17
CA GLU A 228 -46.31 1.32 -53.18
C GLU A 228 -47.68 1.94 -53.51
N GLU A 229 -48.42 2.39 -52.50
CA GLU A 229 -49.71 3.08 -52.67
C GLU A 229 -49.54 4.43 -53.36
N LEU A 230 -48.55 5.23 -52.96
CA LEU A 230 -48.22 6.49 -53.64
C LEU A 230 -47.85 6.25 -55.11
N ALA A 231 -47.08 5.21 -55.41
CA ALA A 231 -46.74 4.86 -56.79
C ALA A 231 -47.98 4.50 -57.62
N LYS A 232 -48.94 3.76 -57.04
CA LYS A 232 -50.22 3.43 -57.69
C LYS A 232 -51.06 4.68 -57.95
N LEU A 233 -51.25 5.52 -56.93
CA LEU A 233 -52.00 6.77 -57.05
C LEU A 233 -51.35 7.72 -58.05
N GLN A 234 -50.02 7.81 -58.07
CA GLN A 234 -49.31 8.64 -59.04
C GLN A 234 -49.44 8.11 -60.47
N ALA A 235 -49.45 6.80 -60.66
CA ALA A 235 -49.76 6.19 -61.96
C ALA A 235 -51.21 6.49 -62.40
N GLU A 236 -52.17 6.44 -61.48
CA GLU A 236 -53.57 6.78 -61.75
C GLU A 236 -53.76 8.27 -62.06
N ILE A 237 -53.12 9.17 -61.30
CA ILE A 237 -53.08 10.61 -61.58
C ILE A 237 -52.50 10.86 -62.97
N ASN A 238 -51.39 10.21 -63.32
CA ASN A 238 -50.79 10.35 -64.65
C ASN A 238 -51.73 9.83 -65.75
N HIS A 239 -52.44 8.72 -65.51
CA HIS A 239 -53.44 8.19 -66.44
C HIS A 239 -54.63 9.15 -66.62
N LEU A 240 -55.19 9.67 -65.53
CA LEU A 240 -56.28 10.64 -65.56
C LEU A 240 -55.84 11.96 -66.20
N ASN A 241 -54.63 12.45 -65.91
CA ASN A 241 -54.06 13.63 -66.55
C ASN A 241 -53.91 13.41 -68.07
N ALA A 242 -53.46 12.23 -68.51
CA ALA A 242 -53.41 11.90 -69.93
C ALA A 242 -54.80 11.87 -70.58
N LEU A 243 -55.82 11.36 -69.87
CA LEU A 243 -57.22 11.40 -70.35
C LEU A 243 -57.77 12.83 -70.39
N LEU A 244 -57.48 13.65 -69.38
CA LEU A 244 -57.86 15.06 -69.33
C LEU A 244 -57.18 15.85 -70.45
N LEU A 245 -55.89 15.63 -70.72
CA LEU A 245 -55.18 16.25 -71.85
C LEU A 245 -55.79 15.86 -73.19
N LYS A 246 -56.14 14.59 -73.39
CA LYS A 246 -56.86 14.15 -74.61
C LYS A 246 -58.21 14.83 -74.73
N LYS A 247 -58.97 14.90 -73.64
CA LYS A 247 -60.29 15.54 -73.62
C LYS A 247 -60.20 17.07 -73.79
N ALA A 248 -59.15 17.71 -73.27
CA ALA A 248 -58.87 19.13 -73.47
C ALA A 248 -58.44 19.43 -74.92
N GLN A 249 -57.75 18.51 -75.60
CA GLN A 249 -57.49 18.61 -77.05
C GLN A 249 -58.75 18.43 -77.90
N GLU A 250 -59.79 17.77 -77.38
CA GLU A 250 -61.09 17.59 -78.04
C GLU A 250 -62.09 18.76 -77.81
N VAL A 251 -61.74 19.75 -76.98
CA VAL A 251 -62.56 20.96 -76.73
C VAL A 251 -61.82 22.18 -77.31
N PRO A 252 -62.42 22.95 -78.24
CA PRO A 252 -61.78 24.18 -78.70
C PRO A 252 -61.74 25.21 -77.57
N ASP A 253 -60.60 25.90 -77.50
CA ASP A 253 -60.23 26.95 -76.55
C ASP A 253 -61.39 27.72 -75.91
N ARG A 254 -61.44 27.65 -74.58
CA ARG A 254 -61.96 28.74 -73.77
C ARG A 254 -61.07 28.90 -72.54
N ALA A 255 -59.92 29.54 -72.78
CA ALA A 255 -59.11 30.11 -71.72
C ALA A 255 -59.83 31.35 -71.19
N GLU A 256 -60.20 31.33 -69.92
CA GLU A 256 -60.35 32.55 -69.12
C GLU A 256 -59.42 32.42 -67.92
N GLU A 257 -58.28 33.10 -68.06
CA GLU A 257 -57.43 33.51 -66.95
C GLU A 257 -58.23 34.48 -66.07
N THR A 258 -58.48 34.11 -64.83
CA THR A 258 -58.82 35.09 -63.77
C THR A 258 -57.72 35.08 -62.74
N ASN A 259 -56.74 35.94 -63.00
CA ASN A 259 -55.74 36.39 -62.05
C ASN A 259 -56.40 37.45 -61.14
N VAL A 260 -56.79 37.07 -59.93
CA VAL A 260 -57.26 38.01 -58.89
C VAL A 260 -56.12 38.17 -57.88
N GLN A 261 -55.37 39.27 -58.01
CA GLN A 261 -54.42 39.71 -57.00
C GLN A 261 -55.18 40.22 -55.77
N ALA A 262 -55.29 39.39 -54.73
CA ALA A 262 -55.54 39.85 -53.38
C ALA A 262 -54.20 40.36 -52.79
N GLY A 263 -54.19 41.56 -52.19
CA GLY A 263 -52.99 42.15 -51.60
C GLY A 263 -52.45 41.31 -50.44
N LYS A 264 -51.18 40.91 -50.51
CA LYS A 264 -50.50 40.10 -49.48
C LYS A 264 -50.07 40.98 -48.30
N LEU A 265 -50.35 40.55 -47.07
CA LEU A 265 -49.91 41.22 -45.83
C LEU A 265 -48.40 41.05 -45.62
N GLN A 266 -47.68 42.08 -45.17
CA GLN A 266 -46.24 42.00 -44.96
C GLN A 266 -45.91 41.65 -43.50
N VAL A 267 -45.30 40.47 -43.28
CA VAL A 267 -45.04 39.92 -41.94
C VAL A 267 -43.54 39.81 -41.69
N ALA A 268 -43.05 40.36 -40.58
CA ALA A 268 -41.68 40.16 -40.11
C ALA A 268 -41.59 38.88 -39.27
N LEU A 269 -40.81 37.89 -39.72
CA LEU A 269 -40.59 36.63 -39.01
C LEU A 269 -39.22 36.65 -38.32
N VAL A 270 -39.21 36.64 -36.99
CA VAL A 270 -37.99 36.64 -36.17
C VAL A 270 -37.65 35.21 -35.74
N GLY A 271 -36.51 34.71 -36.23
CA GLY A 271 -36.02 33.36 -36.06
C GLY A 271 -36.37 32.50 -37.28
N ASP A 272 -35.38 32.24 -38.14
CA ASP A 272 -35.54 31.49 -39.38
C ASP A 272 -35.73 29.98 -39.12
N PRO A 273 -36.91 29.39 -39.44
CA PRO A 273 -37.12 27.94 -39.34
C PRO A 273 -36.45 27.13 -40.46
N LYS A 274 -35.77 27.78 -41.44
CA LYS A 274 -35.06 27.17 -42.58
C LYS A 274 -35.92 26.22 -43.42
N ASN A 275 -37.18 26.60 -43.69
CA ASN A 275 -38.14 25.75 -44.40
C ASN A 275 -38.86 26.52 -45.52
N LYS A 276 -39.16 25.84 -46.63
CA LYS A 276 -39.80 26.40 -47.85
C LYS A 276 -41.25 26.88 -47.68
N VAL A 277 -41.84 26.76 -46.49
CA VAL A 277 -43.24 27.15 -46.23
C VAL A 277 -43.40 28.67 -46.29
N THR A 278 -42.34 29.43 -45.98
CA THR A 278 -42.32 30.89 -46.07
C THR A 278 -42.17 31.43 -47.50
N GLU A 279 -41.88 30.57 -48.50
CA GLU A 279 -41.72 30.96 -49.91
C GLU A 279 -43.02 30.80 -50.73
N ASN A 280 -43.97 29.97 -50.26
CA ASN A 280 -45.14 29.54 -51.03
C ASN A 280 -46.50 30.02 -50.45
N SER A 281 -46.52 31.01 -49.56
CA SER A 281 -47.80 31.53 -49.03
C SER A 281 -48.45 32.52 -49.99
N ASP A 282 -49.71 32.26 -50.35
CA ASP A 282 -50.49 33.15 -51.22
C ASP A 282 -51.01 34.39 -50.48
N GLU A 283 -51.09 34.36 -49.14
CA GLU A 283 -51.70 35.44 -48.33
C GLU A 283 -50.69 36.37 -47.65
N TYR A 284 -49.46 35.91 -47.39
CA TYR A 284 -48.44 36.62 -46.61
C TYR A 284 -47.14 36.81 -47.40
N THR A 285 -46.48 37.96 -47.20
CA THR A 285 -45.11 38.24 -47.67
C THR A 285 -44.19 38.28 -46.45
N PHE A 286 -43.33 37.29 -46.30
CA PHE A 286 -42.46 37.16 -45.12
C PHE A 286 -41.12 37.88 -45.31
N ARG A 287 -40.77 38.75 -44.35
CA ARG A 287 -39.41 39.25 -44.15
C ARG A 287 -38.76 38.46 -43.01
N ILE A 288 -37.88 37.53 -43.36
CA ILE A 288 -37.20 36.65 -42.40
C ILE A 288 -36.00 37.41 -41.81
N LEU A 289 -35.91 37.44 -40.49
CA LEU A 289 -34.80 38.05 -39.75
C LEU A 289 -34.20 37.02 -38.80
N GLU A 290 -32.89 36.82 -38.87
CA GLU A 290 -32.18 36.07 -37.83
C GLU A 290 -32.16 36.85 -36.51
N TRP A 291 -31.93 36.17 -35.39
CA TRP A 291 -32.02 36.80 -34.07
C TRP A 291 -30.99 37.93 -33.85
N MET A 292 -29.86 37.93 -34.57
CA MET A 292 -28.88 39.02 -34.54
C MET A 292 -29.37 40.23 -35.37
N GLU A 293 -29.93 39.98 -36.55
CA GLU A 293 -30.48 40.99 -37.45
C GLU A 293 -31.74 41.64 -36.87
N ALA A 294 -32.52 40.90 -36.09
CA ALA A 294 -33.69 41.42 -35.39
C ALA A 294 -33.34 42.46 -34.30
N GLN A 295 -32.12 42.47 -33.78
CA GLN A 295 -31.67 43.54 -32.88
C GLN A 295 -31.32 44.81 -33.66
N GLN A 296 -30.66 44.66 -34.81
CA GLN A 296 -30.31 45.78 -35.69
C GLN A 296 -31.56 46.41 -36.32
N ALA A 297 -32.51 45.59 -36.77
CA ALA A 297 -33.79 46.03 -37.32
C ALA A 297 -34.71 46.70 -36.28
N LEU A 298 -34.48 46.46 -34.98
CA LEU A 298 -35.17 47.15 -33.89
C LEU A 298 -34.58 48.54 -33.66
N GLU A 299 -33.26 48.67 -33.74
CA GLU A 299 -32.55 49.95 -33.60
C GLU A 299 -32.76 50.87 -34.82
N ALA A 300 -33.02 50.30 -36.00
CA ALA A 300 -33.32 51.00 -37.24
C ALA A 300 -34.82 51.28 -37.47
N GLU A 301 -35.70 50.98 -36.51
CA GLU A 301 -37.18 51.10 -36.60
C GLU A 301 -37.87 50.28 -37.73
N GLU A 302 -37.13 49.46 -38.47
CA GLU A 302 -37.64 48.68 -39.61
C GLU A 302 -38.70 47.63 -39.23
N LEU A 303 -38.68 47.16 -37.97
CA LEU A 303 -39.72 46.27 -37.44
C LEU A 303 -41.09 46.97 -37.31
N GLY A 304 -41.12 48.30 -37.27
CA GLY A 304 -42.36 49.10 -37.22
C GLY A 304 -43.10 49.18 -38.56
N GLU A 305 -42.40 48.95 -39.68
CA GLU A 305 -42.95 49.07 -41.04
C GLU A 305 -43.81 47.87 -41.46
N CYS A 306 -43.61 46.69 -40.87
CA CYS A 306 -44.38 45.48 -41.20
C CYS A 306 -45.75 45.45 -40.52
N ASP A 307 -46.76 44.85 -41.16
CA ASP A 307 -48.14 44.78 -40.66
C ASP A 307 -48.25 43.91 -39.40
N GLU A 308 -47.58 42.75 -39.40
CA GLU A 308 -47.49 41.86 -38.23
C GLU A 308 -46.05 41.41 -37.95
N ILE A 309 -45.76 41.10 -36.69
CA ILE A 309 -44.47 40.53 -36.25
C ILE A 309 -44.70 39.18 -35.62
N TRP A 310 -44.08 38.15 -36.19
CA TRP A 310 -44.15 36.77 -35.73
C TRP A 310 -42.80 36.34 -35.17
N MET A 311 -42.81 35.67 -34.03
CA MET A 311 -41.59 35.32 -33.30
C MET A 311 -41.54 33.83 -32.96
N MET A 312 -40.50 33.16 -33.44
CA MET A 312 -40.21 31.75 -33.16
C MET A 312 -39.48 31.63 -31.82
N THR A 313 -40.23 31.42 -30.75
CA THR A 313 -39.70 31.54 -29.38
C THR A 313 -38.60 30.53 -29.03
N TYR A 314 -38.54 29.39 -29.73
CA TYR A 314 -37.49 28.38 -29.57
C TYR A 314 -36.19 28.71 -30.33
N LEU A 315 -36.23 29.64 -31.29
CA LEU A 315 -35.07 30.10 -32.07
C LEU A 315 -34.53 31.45 -31.60
N VAL A 316 -35.27 32.16 -30.74
CA VAL A 316 -34.92 33.50 -30.28
C VAL A 316 -34.54 33.48 -28.80
N PRO A 317 -33.30 33.87 -28.44
CA PRO A 317 -32.85 33.93 -27.04
C PRO A 317 -33.77 34.78 -26.15
N PRO A 318 -34.00 34.40 -24.88
CA PRO A 318 -34.93 35.10 -23.98
C PRO A 318 -34.65 36.60 -23.81
N GLN A 319 -33.38 37.00 -23.88
CA GLN A 319 -32.97 38.40 -23.76
C GLN A 319 -33.41 39.21 -24.99
N THR A 320 -33.26 38.66 -26.20
CA THR A 320 -33.70 39.27 -27.45
C THR A 320 -35.22 39.38 -27.51
N ARG A 321 -35.95 38.33 -27.06
CA ARG A 321 -37.42 38.37 -26.96
C ARG A 321 -37.92 39.53 -26.10
N ARG A 322 -37.28 39.75 -24.94
CA ARG A 322 -37.63 40.87 -24.04
C ARG A 322 -37.33 42.23 -24.66
N LYS A 323 -36.26 42.36 -25.45
CA LYS A 323 -35.93 43.62 -26.15
C LYS A 323 -36.96 43.94 -27.23
N ILE A 324 -37.31 42.97 -28.08
CA ILE A 324 -38.30 43.15 -29.16
C ILE A 324 -39.68 43.50 -28.57
N LYS A 325 -40.13 42.78 -27.53
CA LYS A 325 -41.40 43.08 -26.84
C LYS A 325 -41.47 44.46 -26.20
N ARG A 326 -40.33 45.06 -25.85
CA ARG A 326 -40.28 46.41 -25.26
C ARG A 326 -40.14 47.50 -26.32
N GLY A 327 -39.53 47.19 -27.46
CA GLY A 327 -39.23 48.16 -28.52
C GLY A 327 -40.34 48.30 -29.57
N VAL A 328 -41.26 47.33 -29.70
CA VAL A 328 -42.34 47.39 -30.69
C VAL A 328 -43.69 47.65 -30.01
N THR A 329 -44.47 48.58 -30.57
CA THR A 329 -45.83 48.93 -30.14
C THR A 329 -46.92 48.00 -30.70
N LYS A 330 -46.62 47.22 -31.76
CA LYS A 330 -47.55 46.29 -32.41
C LYS A 330 -47.65 44.94 -31.68
N GLN A 331 -48.76 44.23 -31.88
CA GLN A 331 -48.98 42.91 -31.29
C GLN A 331 -48.01 41.88 -31.90
N ILE A 332 -47.20 41.24 -31.06
CA ILE A 332 -46.26 40.19 -31.46
C ILE A 332 -46.91 38.82 -31.26
N ARG A 333 -46.97 38.01 -32.31
CA ARG A 333 -47.43 36.62 -32.22
C ARG A 333 -46.27 35.69 -31.91
N GLU A 334 -46.43 34.85 -30.90
CA GLU A 334 -45.40 33.91 -30.45
C GLU A 334 -45.75 32.49 -30.86
N PHE A 335 -44.80 31.82 -31.50
CA PHE A 335 -44.90 30.40 -31.82
C PHE A 335 -43.87 29.61 -31.01
N HIS A 336 -44.31 28.54 -30.36
CA HIS A 336 -43.47 27.67 -29.54
C HIS A 336 -42.84 26.52 -30.32
N ASP A 337 -43.41 26.19 -31.48
CA ASP A 337 -42.92 25.19 -32.41
C ASP A 337 -43.25 25.61 -33.86
N PHE A 338 -42.60 24.96 -34.82
CA PHE A 338 -42.87 25.18 -36.25
C PHE A 338 -44.27 24.69 -36.66
N GLN A 339 -44.77 23.64 -36.01
CA GLN A 339 -46.05 23.03 -36.35
C GLN A 339 -47.23 23.99 -36.06
N ALA A 340 -47.19 24.75 -34.96
CA ALA A 340 -48.18 25.78 -34.66
C ALA A 340 -48.15 26.92 -35.67
N MET A 341 -46.96 27.35 -36.10
CA MET A 341 -46.82 28.37 -37.15
C MET A 341 -47.40 27.87 -38.48
N LYS A 342 -47.06 26.64 -38.88
CA LYS A 342 -47.56 26.04 -40.12
C LYS A 342 -49.09 25.89 -40.11
N GLN A 343 -49.66 25.39 -39.02
CA GLN A 343 -51.13 25.31 -38.87
C GLN A 343 -51.80 26.68 -38.89
N TYR A 344 -51.12 27.71 -38.38
CA TYR A 344 -51.64 29.08 -38.40
C TYR A 344 -51.69 29.62 -39.83
N ILE A 345 -50.62 29.46 -40.61
CA ILE A 345 -50.56 29.86 -42.02
C ILE A 345 -51.58 29.09 -42.88
N GLU A 346 -51.75 27.79 -42.64
CA GLU A 346 -52.68 26.95 -43.41
C GLU A 346 -54.15 27.18 -43.06
N ARG A 347 -54.46 27.80 -41.92
CA ARG A 347 -55.83 28.07 -41.47
C ARG A 347 -56.37 29.43 -41.94
N GLY A 348 -55.51 30.34 -42.40
CA GLY A 348 -55.86 31.73 -42.75
C GLY A 348 -55.88 32.63 -41.53
#